data_AF-A0A7C5D5C7-F1
#
_entry.id   AF-A0A7C5D5C7-F1
#
_cell.length_a   1.000
_cell.length_b   1.000
_cell.length_c   1.000
_cell.angle_alpha   90.00
_cell.angle_beta   90.00
_cell.angle_gamma   90.00
#
_symmetry.space_group_name_H-M   'P 1'
#
loop_
_entity.id
_entity.type
_entity.pdbx_description
1 polymer ?
#
loop_
_entity_poly.entity_id
_entity_poly.type
_entity_poly.pdbx_seq_one_letter_code
_entity_poly.pdbx_strand_id
1 'polypeptide(L)'
;MHSAFSSLYWGIFGAYFLVLTVTSVLLSRMKVKSTRDYFVGGNAVPMFAVAISVLATSQSAATFLGGPEYSYGKDLTFIGFYLSAFLAVLFVAKVLIPRFYAINAVTVYELLEHRYGERAKKQAGVMFLIGRLFASGARLYIGALAISMILFLDITAVHVAISITILM
;
A
#
# COMPACT_ATOMS: atom_id res chain seq x y z
N MET A 1 -20.48 -24.94 17.75
CA MET A 1 -19.77 -23.70 17.34
C MET A 1 -20.70 -22.96 16.39
N HIS A 2 -21.47 -21.97 16.86
CA HIS A 2 -22.24 -21.11 15.95
C HIS A 2 -21.20 -20.27 15.19
N SER A 3 -21.01 -20.51 13.89
CA SER A 3 -20.13 -19.65 13.11
C SER A 3 -20.73 -18.25 13.12
N ALA A 4 -20.00 -17.27 13.63
CA ALA A 4 -20.41 -15.86 13.59
C ALA A 4 -20.68 -15.37 12.15
N PHE A 5 -20.18 -16.12 11.14
CA PHE A 5 -20.35 -15.87 9.73
C PHE A 5 -21.33 -16.88 9.10
N SER A 6 -22.38 -16.35 8.47
CA SER A 6 -23.20 -17.04 7.47
C SER A 6 -22.34 -17.58 6.31
N SER A 7 -22.77 -18.68 5.69
CA SER A 7 -22.13 -19.28 4.50
C SER A 7 -21.95 -18.29 3.35
N LEU A 8 -22.80 -17.26 3.28
CA LEU A 8 -22.68 -16.17 2.32
C LEU A 8 -21.36 -15.40 2.45
N TYR A 9 -20.92 -15.09 3.67
CA TYR A 9 -19.69 -14.32 3.88
C TYR A 9 -18.45 -15.10 3.43
N TRP A 10 -18.41 -16.40 3.73
CA TRP A 10 -17.35 -17.27 3.23
C TRP A 10 -17.32 -17.34 1.70
N GLY A 11 -18.49 -17.36 1.06
CA GLY A 11 -18.60 -17.25 -0.40
C GLY A 11 -18.01 -15.94 -0.94
N ILE A 12 -18.28 -14.80 -0.28
CA ILE A 12 -17.74 -13.49 -0.67
C ILE A 12 -16.21 -13.47 -0.51
N PHE A 13 -15.67 -13.95 0.61
CA PHE A 13 -14.22 -14.05 0.81
C PHE A 13 -13.56 -14.94 -0.25
N GLY A 14 -14.12 -16.12 -0.50
CA GLY A 14 -13.63 -17.04 -1.52
C GLY A 14 -13.62 -16.41 -2.92
N ALA A 15 -14.71 -15.72 -3.30
CA ALA A 15 -14.79 -15.01 -4.57
C ALA A 15 -13.75 -13.88 -4.68
N TYR A 16 -13.54 -13.11 -3.61
CA TYR A 16 -12.54 -12.05 -3.58
C TYR A 16 -11.12 -12.59 -3.82
N PHE A 17 -10.71 -13.63 -3.08
CA PHE A 17 -9.40 -14.25 -3.29
C PHE A 17 -9.27 -14.89 -4.66
N LEU A 18 -10.33 -15.52 -5.16
CA LEU A 18 -10.33 -16.10 -6.51
C LEU A 18 -10.10 -15.03 -7.59
N VAL A 19 -10.79 -13.88 -7.50
CA VAL A 19 -10.57 -12.75 -8.43
C VAL A 19 -9.13 -12.25 -8.35
N LEU A 20 -8.57 -12.09 -7.14
CA LEU A 20 -7.17 -11.69 -6.97
C LEU A 20 -6.19 -12.70 -7.58
N THR A 21 -6.35 -13.99 -7.30
CA THR A 21 -5.48 -15.03 -7.83
C THR A 21 -5.60 -15.15 -9.34
N VAL A 22 -6.81 -15.15 -9.89
CA VAL A 22 -7.04 -15.23 -11.34
C VAL A 22 -6.43 -14.02 -12.04
N THR A 23 -6.71 -12.81 -11.57
CA THR A 23 -6.13 -11.59 -12.17
C THR A 23 -4.61 -11.58 -12.06
N SER A 24 -4.05 -11.99 -10.92
CA SER A 24 -2.59 -12.09 -10.72
C SER A 24 -1.94 -13.10 -11.66
N VAL A 25 -2.56 -14.28 -11.87
CA VAL A 25 -2.05 -15.31 -12.79
C VAL A 25 -2.18 -14.88 -14.25
N LEU A 26 -3.26 -14.20 -14.63
CA LEU A 26 -3.43 -13.68 -15.98
C LEU A 26 -2.38 -12.59 -16.28
N LEU A 27 -2.18 -11.66 -15.35
CA LEU A 27 -1.22 -10.56 -15.50
C LEU A 27 0.23 -11.03 -15.41
N SER A 28 0.56 -12.02 -14.57
CA SER A 28 1.93 -12.55 -14.46
C SER A 28 2.40 -13.28 -15.72
N ARG A 29 1.47 -13.73 -16.58
CA ARG A 29 1.77 -14.33 -17.89
C ARG A 29 2.04 -13.29 -18.98
N MET A 30 1.83 -12.00 -18.72
CA MET A 30 2.15 -10.96 -19.68
C MET A 30 3.67 -10.86 -19.88
N LYS A 31 4.11 -10.94 -21.14
CA LYS A 31 5.53 -10.82 -21.47
C LYS A 31 6.02 -9.41 -21.22
N VAL A 32 6.94 -9.27 -20.27
CA VAL A 32 7.67 -8.04 -19.99
C VAL A 32 8.94 -8.03 -20.83
N LYS A 33 9.11 -7.01 -21.68
CA LYS A 33 10.23 -6.94 -22.64
C LYS A 33 11.54 -6.46 -22.00
N SER A 34 11.46 -5.63 -20.96
CA SER A 34 12.62 -5.08 -20.27
C SER A 34 12.30 -4.73 -18.81
N THR A 35 13.34 -4.63 -17.97
CA THR A 35 13.21 -4.16 -16.59
C THR A 35 12.59 -2.76 -16.50
N ARG A 36 12.87 -1.88 -17.47
CA ARG A 36 12.25 -0.55 -17.53
C ARG A 36 10.75 -0.68 -17.77
N ASP A 37 10.34 -1.48 -18.74
CA ASP A 37 8.91 -1.67 -19.06
C ASP A 37 8.14 -2.25 -17.87
N TYR A 38 8.79 -3.08 -17.05
CA TYR A 38 8.21 -3.58 -15.80
C TYR A 38 7.81 -2.45 -14.85
N PHE A 39 8.69 -1.46 -14.66
CA PHE A 39 8.48 -0.39 -13.67
C PHE A 39 7.64 0.78 -14.19
N VAL A 40 7.76 1.14 -15.48
CA VAL A 40 7.06 2.30 -16.04
C VAL A 40 5.84 1.93 -16.89
N GLY A 41 5.59 0.64 -17.14
CA GLY A 41 4.45 0.18 -17.93
C GLY A 41 4.45 0.74 -19.36
N GLY A 42 5.63 0.96 -19.93
CA GLY A 42 5.81 1.61 -21.24
C GLY A 42 5.31 3.06 -21.30
N ASN A 43 5.05 3.71 -20.15
CA ASN A 43 4.42 5.04 -20.05
C ASN A 43 3.04 5.14 -20.74
N ALA A 44 2.36 4.01 -20.94
CA ALA A 44 1.10 3.92 -21.68
C ALA A 44 -0.12 3.61 -20.78
N VAL A 45 0.08 3.56 -19.46
CA VAL A 45 -0.99 3.23 -18.53
C VAL A 45 -2.02 4.38 -18.48
N PRO A 46 -3.33 4.10 -18.68
CA PRO A 46 -4.36 5.13 -18.62
C PRO A 46 -4.37 5.86 -17.27
N MET A 47 -4.59 7.18 -17.32
CA MET A 47 -4.55 8.05 -16.13
C MET A 47 -5.46 7.56 -14.99
N PHE A 48 -6.67 7.11 -15.30
CA PHE A 48 -7.60 6.62 -14.27
C PHE A 48 -7.06 5.38 -13.55
N ALA A 49 -6.40 4.47 -14.27
CA ALA A 49 -5.81 3.27 -13.69
C ALA A 49 -4.63 3.62 -12.78
N VAL A 50 -3.81 4.61 -13.19
CA VAL A 50 -2.75 5.17 -12.33
C VAL A 50 -3.34 5.80 -11.07
N ALA A 51 -4.39 6.61 -11.20
CA ALA A 51 -5.04 7.26 -10.06
C ALA A 51 -5.61 6.24 -9.06
N ILE A 52 -6.32 5.22 -9.54
CA ILE A 52 -6.85 4.13 -8.70
C ILE A 52 -5.70 3.39 -8.01
N SER A 53 -4.62 3.06 -8.73
CA SER A 53 -3.46 2.38 -8.16
C SER A 53 -2.79 3.21 -7.05
N VAL A 54 -2.65 4.52 -7.25
CA VAL A 54 -2.07 5.45 -6.25
C VAL A 54 -2.96 5.49 -5.01
N LEU A 55 -4.28 5.64 -5.18
CA LEU A 55 -5.22 5.64 -4.06
C LEU A 55 -5.19 4.32 -3.30
N ALA A 56 -5.28 3.20 -4.01
CA ALA A 56 -5.21 1.85 -3.43
C ALA A 56 -3.91 1.62 -2.66
N THR A 57 -2.77 2.08 -3.17
CA THR A 57 -1.46 1.94 -2.52
C THR A 57 -1.30 2.86 -1.32
N SER A 58 -1.91 4.05 -1.36
CA SER A 58 -1.86 5.01 -0.25
C SER A 58 -2.69 4.54 0.94
N GLN A 59 -3.71 3.71 0.70
CA GLN A 59 -4.63 3.27 1.71
C GLN A 59 -4.24 1.91 2.31
N SER A 60 -4.48 1.75 3.61
CA SER A 60 -4.14 0.51 4.32
C SER A 60 -5.11 0.20 5.45
N ALA A 61 -5.03 -1.01 6.00
CA ALA A 61 -5.78 -1.41 7.20
C ALA A 61 -5.61 -0.42 8.35
N ALA A 62 -4.41 0.16 8.50
CA ALA A 62 -4.14 1.19 9.50
C ALA A 62 -5.03 2.42 9.34
N THR A 63 -5.36 2.83 8.12
CA THR A 63 -6.23 3.98 7.90
C THR A 63 -7.69 3.64 8.18
N PHE A 64 -8.15 2.48 7.72
CA PHE A 64 -9.54 2.04 7.89
C PHE A 64 -9.91 1.73 9.34
N LEU A 65 -8.95 1.25 10.13
CA LEU A 65 -9.17 0.97 11.56
C LEU A 65 -8.77 2.17 12.42
N GLY A 66 -7.56 2.71 12.21
CA GLY A 66 -6.99 3.75 13.06
C GLY A 66 -7.63 5.12 12.91
N GLY A 67 -8.09 5.50 11.71
CA GLY A 67 -8.80 6.76 11.51
C GLY A 67 -10.09 6.85 12.34
N PRO A 68 -11.03 5.90 12.14
CA PRO A 68 -12.25 5.83 12.95
C PRO A 68 -11.98 5.64 14.44
N GLU A 69 -11.04 4.78 14.83
CA GLU A 69 -10.67 4.57 16.24
C GLU A 69 -10.20 5.89 16.89
N TYR A 70 -9.27 6.60 16.25
CA TYR A 70 -8.77 7.88 16.73
C TYR A 70 -9.89 8.90 16.87
N SER A 71 -10.73 9.03 15.83
CA SER A 71 -11.81 10.02 15.84
C SER A 71 -12.95 9.69 16.79
N TYR A 72 -13.20 8.41 17.03
CA TYR A 72 -14.15 7.97 18.04
C TYR A 72 -13.64 8.24 19.46
N GLY A 73 -12.36 7.95 19.73
CA GLY A 73 -11.76 8.14 21.05
C GLY A 73 -11.35 9.59 21.37
N LYS A 74 -11.16 10.43 20.34
CA LYS A 74 -10.69 11.81 20.46
C LYS A 74 -11.55 12.77 19.65
N ASP A 75 -11.08 13.19 18.48
CA ASP A 75 -11.69 14.24 17.67
C ASP A 75 -11.39 14.06 16.17
N LEU A 76 -11.86 15.00 15.36
CA LEU A 76 -11.71 14.99 13.91
C LEU A 76 -10.40 15.62 13.41
N THR A 77 -9.40 15.86 14.27
CA THR A 77 -8.10 16.41 13.83
C THR A 77 -7.40 15.55 12.79
N PHE A 78 -7.70 14.24 12.75
CA PHE A 78 -7.24 13.34 11.69
C PHE A 78 -7.62 13.79 10.27
N ILE A 79 -8.71 14.57 10.09
CA ILE A 79 -9.08 15.15 8.79
C ILE A 79 -7.98 16.10 8.27
N GLY A 80 -7.26 16.79 9.16
CA GLY A 80 -6.15 17.66 8.77
C GLY A 80 -5.02 16.92 8.05
N PHE A 81 -4.82 15.62 8.34
CA PHE A 81 -3.88 14.78 7.60
C PHE A 81 -4.24 14.70 6.11
N TYR A 82 -5.52 14.52 5.78
CA TYR A 82 -5.97 14.46 4.39
C TYR A 82 -5.85 15.80 3.67
N LEU A 83 -6.09 16.91 4.37
CA LEU A 83 -5.91 18.24 3.79
C LEU A 83 -4.43 18.50 3.43
N SER A 84 -3.51 18.14 4.33
CA SER A 84 -2.07 18.25 4.05
C SER A 84 -1.61 17.31 2.94
N ALA A 85 -2.14 16.08 2.89
CA ALA A 85 -1.88 15.14 1.81
C ALA A 85 -2.35 15.68 0.45
N PHE A 86 -3.53 16.33 0.41
CA PHE A 86 -4.03 16.97 -0.81
C PHE A 86 -3.09 18.07 -1.32
N LEU A 87 -2.61 18.95 -0.43
CA LEU A 87 -1.63 19.97 -0.78
C LEU A 87 -0.30 19.36 -1.25
N ALA A 88 0.15 18.29 -0.60
CA ALA A 88 1.36 17.57 -1.00
C ALA A 88 1.22 16.98 -2.41
N VAL A 89 0.07 16.41 -2.76
CA VAL A 89 -0.19 15.89 -4.11
C VAL A 89 -0.12 17.00 -5.16
N LEU A 90 -0.68 18.19 -4.87
CA LEU A 90 -0.57 19.35 -5.78
C LEU A 90 0.89 19.77 -6.00
N PHE A 91 1.69 19.77 -4.94
CA PHE A 91 3.12 20.06 -5.03
C PHE A 91 3.86 19.01 -5.86
N VAL A 92 3.64 17.72 -5.58
CA VAL A 92 4.25 16.60 -6.32
C VAL A 92 3.89 16.71 -7.80
N ALA A 93 2.61 16.93 -8.12
CA ALA A 93 2.13 17.02 -9.49
C ALA A 93 2.72 18.20 -10.26
N LYS A 94 2.81 19.39 -9.65
CA LYS A 94 3.31 20.59 -10.33
C LYS A 94 4.84 20.71 -10.36
N VAL A 95 5.52 20.19 -9.35
CA VAL A 95 6.97 20.43 -9.16
C VAL A 95 7.82 19.20 -9.41
N LEU A 96 7.43 18.04 -8.85
CA LEU A 96 8.28 16.85 -8.90
C LEU A 96 8.05 16.01 -10.16
N ILE A 97 6.79 15.79 -10.56
CA ILE A 97 6.46 15.00 -11.76
C ILE A 97 7.19 15.55 -13.00
N PRO A 98 7.14 16.85 -13.34
CA PRO A 98 7.84 17.36 -14.52
C PRO A 98 9.34 17.09 -14.49
N ARG A 99 9.97 17.11 -13.32
CA ARG A 99 11.40 16.84 -13.14
C ARG A 99 11.74 15.37 -13.32
N PHE A 100 10.90 14.46 -12.83
CA PHE A 100 11.10 13.03 -13.04
C PHE A 100 11.00 12.67 -14.54
N TYR A 101 10.02 13.24 -15.24
CA TYR A 101 9.87 13.03 -16.68
C TYR A 101 11.01 13.65 -17.50
N ALA A 102 11.52 14.83 -17.11
CA ALA A 102 12.63 15.49 -17.81
C ALA A 102 13.92 14.63 -17.87
N ILE A 103 14.16 13.80 -16.84
CA ILE A 103 15.33 12.91 -16.80
C ILE A 103 14.97 11.45 -17.13
N ASN A 104 13.74 11.19 -17.59
CA ASN A 104 13.22 9.84 -17.85
C ASN A 104 13.37 8.87 -16.66
N ALA A 105 13.23 9.38 -15.43
CA ALA A 105 13.48 8.64 -14.21
C ALA A 105 12.60 7.39 -14.10
N VAL A 106 13.19 6.27 -13.66
CA VAL A 106 12.46 5.06 -13.27
C VAL A 106 12.15 5.09 -11.77
N THR A 107 13.08 5.57 -10.97
CA THR A 107 12.94 5.69 -9.51
C THR A 107 12.94 7.15 -9.06
N VAL A 108 12.23 7.45 -7.97
CA VAL A 108 12.23 8.81 -7.39
C VAL A 108 13.61 9.25 -6.89
N TYR A 109 14.50 8.29 -6.58
CA TYR A 109 15.86 8.56 -6.09
C TYR A 109 16.82 8.97 -7.21
N GLU A 110 16.52 8.70 -8.48
CA GLU A 110 17.34 9.17 -9.61
C GLU A 110 17.35 10.70 -9.69
N LEU A 111 16.30 11.38 -9.21
CA LEU A 111 16.33 12.84 -9.10
C LEU A 111 17.35 13.31 -8.06
N LEU A 112 17.56 12.54 -6.98
CA LEU A 112 18.60 12.83 -5.99
C LEU A 112 19.99 12.56 -6.53
N GLU A 113 20.15 11.47 -7.29
CA GLU A 113 21.42 11.18 -7.99
C GLU A 113 21.77 12.29 -8.98
N HIS A 114 20.81 12.72 -9.80
CA HIS A 114 21.03 13.76 -10.78
C HIS A 114 21.45 15.10 -10.13
N ARG A 115 20.91 15.41 -8.95
CA ARG A 115 21.17 16.69 -8.26
C ARG A 115 22.34 16.66 -7.28
N TYR A 116 22.57 15.55 -6.60
CA TYR A 116 23.47 15.43 -5.44
C TYR A 116 24.45 14.26 -5.55
N GLY A 117 24.40 13.48 -6.63
CA GLY A 117 25.28 12.34 -6.88
C GLY A 117 24.80 11.02 -6.27
N GLU A 118 25.49 9.95 -6.66
CA GLU A 118 25.13 8.56 -6.34
C GLU A 118 24.98 8.27 -4.84
N ARG A 119 25.83 8.90 -4.00
CA ARG A 119 25.78 8.73 -2.54
C ARG A 119 24.43 9.13 -1.95
N ALA A 120 23.84 10.23 -2.44
CA ALA A 120 22.54 10.70 -1.97
C ALA A 120 21.42 9.70 -2.34
N LYS A 121 21.45 9.16 -3.57
CA LYS A 121 20.52 8.11 -3.99
C LYS A 121 20.63 6.87 -3.11
N LYS A 122 21.85 6.40 -2.85
CA LYS A 122 22.07 5.20 -2.03
C LYS A 122 21.57 5.38 -0.60
N GLN A 123 21.91 6.51 0.03
CA GLN A 123 21.47 6.81 1.40
C GLN A 123 19.94 6.95 1.50
N ALA A 124 19.32 7.68 0.58
CA ALA A 124 17.87 7.82 0.53
C ALA A 124 17.16 6.48 0.29
N GLY A 125 17.71 5.65 -0.61
CA GLY A 125 17.20 4.30 -0.86
C GLY A 125 17.28 3.40 0.38
N VAL A 126 18.41 3.40 1.09
CA VAL A 126 18.57 2.63 2.34
C VAL A 126 17.59 3.11 3.41
N MET A 127 17.50 4.42 3.64
CA MET A 127 16.55 5.00 4.59
C MET A 127 15.11 4.60 4.26
N PHE A 128 14.74 4.65 2.98
CA PHE A 128 13.42 4.23 2.54
C PHE A 128 13.17 2.73 2.78
N LEU A 129 14.12 1.85 2.48
CA LEU A 129 13.94 0.41 2.68
C LEU A 129 13.76 0.07 4.16
N ILE A 130 14.52 0.72 5.05
CA ILE A 130 14.36 0.57 6.50
C ILE A 130 12.98 1.06 6.93
N GLY A 131 12.58 2.27 6.52
CA GLY A 131 11.26 2.81 6.83
C GLY A 131 10.12 1.94 6.27
N ARG A 132 10.30 1.38 5.07
CA ARG A 132 9.36 0.48 4.42
C ARG A 132 9.22 -0.83 5.19
N LEU A 133 10.30 -1.37 5.73
CA LEU A 133 10.27 -2.57 6.58
C LEU A 133 9.40 -2.33 7.82
N PHE A 134 9.67 -1.27 8.59
CA PHE A 134 8.90 -0.93 9.78
C PHE A 134 7.43 -0.64 9.46
N ALA A 135 7.16 0.15 8.42
CA ALA A 135 5.81 0.49 8.02
C ALA A 135 5.02 -0.74 7.54
N SER A 136 5.67 -1.69 6.87
CA SER A 136 5.02 -2.93 6.43
C SER A 136 4.73 -3.85 7.60
N GLY A 137 5.66 -3.97 8.56
CA GLY A 137 5.43 -4.72 9.80
C GLY A 137 4.27 -4.16 10.62
N ALA A 138 4.19 -2.84 10.79
CA ALA A 138 3.08 -2.20 11.50
C ALA A 138 1.72 -2.45 10.80
N ARG A 139 1.66 -2.37 9.47
CA ARG A 139 0.43 -2.67 8.70
C ARG A 139 0.03 -4.14 8.83
N LEU A 140 0.99 -5.05 8.77
CA LEU A 140 0.76 -6.49 8.94
C LEU A 140 0.19 -6.77 10.33
N TYR A 141 0.76 -6.16 11.38
CA TYR A 141 0.26 -6.29 12.74
C TYR A 141 -1.17 -5.77 12.91
N ILE A 142 -1.47 -4.57 12.40
CA ILE A 142 -2.82 -4.00 12.47
C ILE A 142 -3.83 -4.88 11.71
N GLY A 143 -3.45 -5.40 10.53
CA GLY A 143 -4.26 -6.36 9.80
C GLY A 143 -4.51 -7.65 10.62
N ALA A 144 -3.47 -8.16 11.28
CA ALA A 144 -3.56 -9.35 12.11
C ALA A 144 -4.46 -9.17 13.33
N LEU A 145 -4.50 -7.98 13.94
CA LEU A 145 -5.46 -7.67 15.02
C LEU A 145 -6.91 -7.82 14.54
N ALA A 146 -7.22 -7.33 13.34
CA ALA A 146 -8.55 -7.47 12.76
C ALA A 146 -8.91 -8.93 12.46
N ILE A 147 -7.98 -9.68 11.86
CA ILE A 147 -8.17 -11.12 11.59
C ILE A 147 -8.32 -11.92 12.89
N SER A 148 -7.52 -11.60 13.91
CA SER A 148 -7.61 -12.25 15.23
C SER A 148 -8.98 -12.03 15.86
N MET A 149 -9.48 -10.79 15.83
CA MET A 149 -10.80 -10.46 16.34
C MET A 149 -11.92 -11.16 15.57
N ILE A 150 -11.76 -11.31 14.24
CA ILE A 150 -12.75 -12.00 13.38
C ILE A 150 -12.78 -13.51 13.62
N LEU A 151 -11.63 -14.15 13.77
CA LEU A 151 -11.52 -15.61 13.86
C LEU A 151 -11.66 -16.14 15.28
N PHE A 152 -11.10 -15.43 16.26
CA PHE A 152 -10.96 -15.90 17.63
C PHE A 152 -11.72 -15.04 18.66
N LEU A 153 -12.29 -13.91 18.25
CA LEU A 153 -13.01 -12.96 19.12
C LEU A 153 -12.13 -12.34 20.22
N ASP A 154 -10.81 -12.38 20.04
CA ASP A 154 -9.85 -11.74 20.93
C ASP A 154 -8.58 -11.28 20.19
N ILE A 155 -7.71 -10.58 20.93
CA ILE A 155 -6.41 -10.09 20.46
C ILE A 155 -5.25 -10.62 21.32
N THR A 156 -5.40 -11.85 21.83
CA THR A 156 -4.32 -12.50 22.59
C THR A 156 -3.10 -12.72 21.70
N ALA A 157 -1.90 -12.68 22.30
CA ALA A 157 -0.65 -12.76 21.54
C ALA A 157 -0.56 -14.01 20.63
N VAL A 158 -1.11 -15.14 21.08
CA VAL A 158 -1.14 -16.39 20.31
C VAL A 158 -2.03 -16.28 19.07
N HIS A 159 -3.25 -15.77 19.23
CA HIS A 159 -4.19 -15.61 18.12
C HIS A 159 -3.74 -14.55 17.11
N VAL A 160 -3.11 -13.48 17.58
CA VAL A 160 -2.47 -12.49 16.71
C VAL A 160 -1.29 -13.09 15.96
N ALA A 161 -0.45 -13.91 16.60
CA ALA A 161 0.65 -14.60 15.93
C ALA A 161 0.15 -15.55 14.82
N ILE A 162 -0.91 -16.33 15.09
CA ILE A 162 -1.55 -17.18 14.07
C ILE A 162 -2.09 -16.33 12.92
N SER A 163 -2.72 -15.20 13.23
CA SER A 163 -3.26 -14.27 12.22
C SER A 163 -2.17 -13.64 11.35
N ILE A 164 -0.99 -13.34 11.92
CA ILE A 164 0.19 -12.91 11.14
C ILE A 164 0.61 -14.01 10.18
N THR A 165 0.70 -15.26 10.63
CA THR A 165 1.07 -16.40 9.76
C THR A 165 0.07 -16.61 8.62
N ILE A 166 -1.22 -16.37 8.84
CA ILE A 166 -2.25 -16.45 7.80
C ILE A 166 -2.09 -15.34 6.75
N LEU A 167 -1.60 -14.16 7.14
CA LEU A 167 -1.45 -12.99 6.26
C LEU A 167 -0.13 -12.97 5.47
N MET A 168 0.87 -13.77 5.85
CA MET A 168 2.16 -13.89 5.17
C MET A 168 2.10 -14.90 4.02
#